data_AF-A0A950JYW4-F1
#
_entry.id   AF-A0A950JYW4-F1
#
_cell.length_a   1.000
_cell.length_b   1.000
_cell.length_c   1.000
_cell.angle_alpha   90.00
_cell.angle_beta   90.00
_cell.angle_gamma   90.00
#
_symmetry.space_group_name_H-M   'P 1'
#
loop_
_entity.id
_entity.type
_entity.pdbx_description
1 polymer ?
#
loop_
_entity_poly.entity_id
_entity_poly.type
_entity_poly.pdbx_seq_one_letter_code
_entity_poly.pdbx_strand_id
1 'polypeptide(L)'
;MDARKKEIERLDADLRRLEHQIAADCVDIGRQAAAAAPSAVNTEELAKYLNSAVTLQNSISGFHADIERIHGLVQSLVALQKDSDDAARRRDQILRERQTRFVELGAGAFALFRKMSDGAAYRPLFEELVKIDKEVDDRNKELQQLQDEEQSKGFFDKIKLKARKVMVRGEISRLDRAKAAAYEHAGARIADTDFARYADGTLRELFGSVSDRKAAADAIIVENERRQSEMESQRIELQRLEAMDRADERIRDLQRRIESLTKELEVIHCWTGQLFLERDLRHEIKDEALSAKIDSVLAQREAIRQKRQAIDRLKAEGELEEIQRKEKERRARRKQLEEEMRVKERQIGTIDIEINVGLRRAEELKRVINGEAAYVDAPPLPPLPELYPPTEPPPPKS
;
A
#
# COMPACT_ATOMS: atom_id res chain seq x y z
N MET A 1 -10.86 -45.04 -23.42
CA MET A 1 -11.38 -44.29 -22.26
C MET A 1 -10.85 -42.86 -22.15
N ASP A 2 -9.94 -42.39 -23.03
CA ASP A 2 -9.19 -41.15 -22.78
C ASP A 2 -9.80 -39.88 -23.45
N ALA A 3 -10.51 -40.01 -24.57
CA ALA A 3 -11.05 -38.85 -25.31
C ALA A 3 -12.26 -38.20 -24.62
N ARG A 4 -13.17 -39.00 -24.07
CA ARG A 4 -14.42 -38.52 -23.45
C ARG A 4 -14.15 -37.78 -22.14
N LYS A 5 -13.20 -38.30 -21.34
CA LYS A 5 -12.74 -37.66 -20.12
C LYS A 5 -12.06 -36.32 -20.41
N LYS A 6 -11.21 -36.25 -21.44
CA LYS A 6 -10.59 -35.00 -21.91
C LYS A 6 -11.63 -33.98 -22.39
N GLU A 7 -12.69 -34.42 -23.06
CA GLU A 7 -13.77 -33.52 -23.51
C GLU A 7 -14.58 -32.97 -22.33
N ILE A 8 -14.90 -33.80 -21.33
CA ILE A 8 -15.55 -33.34 -20.08
C ILE A 8 -14.65 -32.33 -19.36
N GLU A 9 -13.36 -32.63 -19.19
CA GLU A 9 -12.40 -31.72 -18.55
C GLU A 9 -12.29 -30.38 -19.28
N ARG A 10 -12.31 -30.40 -20.62
CA ARG A 10 -12.34 -29.19 -21.44
C ARG A 10 -13.62 -28.37 -21.24
N LEU A 11 -14.78 -29.03 -21.25
CA LEU A 11 -16.07 -28.36 -21.03
C LEU A 11 -16.17 -27.80 -19.61
N ASP A 12 -15.65 -28.49 -18.60
CA ASP A 12 -15.59 -28.00 -17.22
C ASP A 12 -14.67 -26.77 -17.09
N ALA A 13 -13.53 -26.76 -17.79
CA ALA A 13 -12.64 -25.59 -17.81
C ALA A 13 -13.32 -24.38 -18.49
N ASP A 14 -14.00 -24.60 -19.62
CA ASP A 14 -14.79 -23.57 -20.30
C ASP A 14 -15.92 -23.03 -19.41
N LEU A 15 -16.60 -23.90 -18.66
CA LEU A 15 -17.65 -23.52 -17.72
C LEU A 15 -17.12 -22.57 -16.64
N ARG A 16 -16.01 -22.93 -15.99
CA ARG A 16 -15.39 -22.07 -14.96
C ARG A 16 -15.00 -20.71 -15.54
N ARG A 17 -14.47 -20.68 -16.75
CA ARG A 17 -14.13 -19.44 -17.45
C ARG A 17 -15.37 -18.57 -17.68
N LEU A 18 -16.46 -19.16 -18.17
CA LEU A 18 -17.72 -18.44 -18.39
C LEU A 18 -18.35 -17.96 -17.08
N GLU A 19 -18.31 -18.77 -16.02
CA GLU A 19 -18.82 -18.39 -14.69
C GLU A 19 -18.04 -17.20 -14.11
N HIS A 20 -16.71 -17.19 -14.25
CA HIS A 20 -15.88 -16.03 -13.88
C HIS A 20 -16.21 -14.78 -14.72
N GLN A 21 -16.42 -14.95 -16.03
CA GLN A 21 -16.79 -13.84 -16.91
C GLN A 21 -18.15 -13.25 -16.53
N ILE A 22 -19.15 -14.09 -16.25
CA ILE A 22 -20.48 -13.65 -15.80
C ILE A 22 -20.38 -12.89 -14.49
N ALA A 23 -19.57 -13.35 -13.53
CA ALA A 23 -19.39 -12.65 -12.27
C ALA A 23 -18.78 -11.24 -12.46
N ALA A 24 -17.77 -11.12 -13.33
CA ALA A 24 -17.19 -9.82 -13.69
C ALA A 24 -18.19 -8.92 -14.42
N ASP A 25 -18.94 -9.47 -15.38
CA ASP A 25 -19.95 -8.73 -16.13
C ASP A 25 -21.10 -8.26 -15.20
N CYS A 26 -21.48 -9.06 -14.19
CA CYS A 26 -22.44 -8.65 -13.15
C CYS A 26 -21.97 -7.43 -12.35
N VAL A 27 -20.70 -7.42 -11.92
CA VAL A 27 -20.12 -6.27 -11.22
C VAL A 27 -20.17 -5.02 -12.10
N ASP A 28 -19.83 -5.16 -13.38
CA ASP A 28 -19.85 -4.03 -14.30
C ASP A 28 -21.27 -3.53 -14.60
N ILE A 29 -22.26 -4.42 -14.73
CA ILE A 29 -23.69 -4.05 -14.84
C ILE A 29 -24.09 -3.24 -13.61
N GLY A 30 -23.77 -3.73 -12.41
CA GLY A 30 -24.07 -3.03 -11.17
C GLY A 30 -23.39 -1.66 -11.06
N ARG A 31 -22.13 -1.56 -11.51
CA ARG A 31 -21.38 -0.30 -11.55
C ARG A 31 -22.01 0.70 -12.52
N GLN A 32 -22.39 0.26 -13.72
CA GLN A 32 -23.08 1.10 -14.71
C GLN A 32 -24.44 1.56 -14.19
N ALA A 33 -25.21 0.66 -13.57
CA ALA A 33 -26.48 0.99 -12.93
C ALA A 33 -26.30 2.03 -11.80
N ALA A 34 -25.27 1.88 -10.96
CA ALA A 34 -24.93 2.85 -9.91
C ALA A 34 -24.57 4.24 -10.47
N ALA A 35 -23.90 4.29 -11.63
CA ALA A 35 -23.57 5.54 -12.30
C ALA A 35 -24.81 6.23 -12.92
N ALA A 36 -25.82 5.48 -13.33
CA ALA A 36 -26.98 5.96 -14.09
C ALA A 36 -28.09 6.62 -13.24
N ALA A 37 -27.73 7.28 -12.13
CA ALA A 37 -28.59 8.04 -11.20
C ALA A 37 -29.59 7.19 -10.36
N PRO A 38 -29.32 6.97 -9.05
CA PRO A 38 -30.17 6.19 -8.13
C PRO A 38 -31.61 6.69 -7.98
N SER A 39 -31.88 7.97 -8.26
CA SER A 39 -33.15 8.64 -7.98
C SER A 39 -34.27 8.33 -8.99
N ALA A 40 -33.96 7.62 -10.07
CA ALA A 40 -34.93 7.32 -11.14
C ALA A 40 -35.59 5.94 -11.01
N VAL A 41 -35.22 5.14 -10.00
CA VAL A 41 -35.62 3.74 -9.87
C VAL A 41 -36.87 3.58 -9.01
N ASN A 42 -37.88 2.86 -9.50
CA ASN A 42 -39.12 2.58 -8.78
C ASN A 42 -39.01 1.36 -7.85
N THR A 43 -38.16 0.40 -8.20
CA THR A 43 -37.91 -0.81 -7.42
C THR A 43 -37.17 -0.51 -6.11
N GLU A 44 -37.83 -0.72 -4.96
CA GLU A 44 -37.29 -0.42 -3.63
C GLU A 44 -35.96 -1.12 -3.32
N GLU A 45 -35.84 -2.42 -3.64
CA GLU A 45 -34.62 -3.19 -3.42
C GLU A 45 -33.44 -2.65 -4.24
N LEU A 46 -33.67 -2.28 -5.50
CA LEU A 46 -32.63 -1.71 -6.35
C LEU A 46 -32.21 -0.33 -5.82
N ALA A 47 -33.17 0.51 -5.43
CA ALA A 47 -32.88 1.80 -4.80
C ALA A 47 -32.01 1.66 -3.53
N LYS A 48 -32.26 0.64 -2.69
CA LYS A 48 -31.43 0.35 -1.51
C LYS A 48 -29.98 0.05 -1.87
N TYR A 49 -29.73 -0.79 -2.87
CA TYR A 49 -28.37 -1.13 -3.30
C TYR A 49 -27.65 0.06 -3.93
N LEU A 50 -28.32 0.82 -4.81
CA LEU A 50 -27.73 2.00 -5.45
C LEU A 50 -27.41 3.11 -4.44
N ASN A 51 -28.30 3.38 -3.48
CA ASN A 51 -28.03 4.33 -2.40
C ASN A 51 -26.86 3.88 -1.51
N SER A 52 -26.76 2.58 -1.23
CA SER A 52 -25.62 2.02 -0.49
C SER A 52 -24.31 2.18 -1.28
N ALA A 53 -24.32 1.90 -2.58
CA ALA A 53 -23.17 2.09 -3.45
C ALA A 53 -22.70 3.55 -3.47
N VAL A 54 -23.62 4.52 -3.59
CA VAL A 54 -23.30 5.95 -3.54
C VAL A 54 -22.73 6.35 -2.17
N THR A 55 -23.28 5.85 -1.07
CA THR A 55 -22.78 6.13 0.29
C THR A 55 -21.34 5.62 0.45
N LEU A 56 -21.06 4.40 -0.02
CA LEU A 56 -19.72 3.82 0.00
C LEU A 56 -18.75 4.62 -0.89
N GLN A 57 -19.16 4.98 -2.10
CA GLN A 57 -18.34 5.75 -3.03
C GLN A 57 -18.00 7.15 -2.49
N ASN A 58 -18.97 7.81 -1.84
CA ASN A 58 -18.74 9.08 -1.16
C ASN A 58 -17.76 8.94 0.01
N SER A 59 -17.88 7.86 0.78
CA SER A 59 -16.95 7.57 1.89
C SER A 59 -15.53 7.31 1.39
N ILE A 60 -15.38 6.50 0.34
CA ILE A 60 -14.09 6.24 -0.31
C ILE A 60 -13.48 7.54 -0.84
N SER A 61 -14.27 8.37 -1.53
CA SER A 61 -13.80 9.65 -2.06
C SER A 61 -13.40 10.61 -0.94
N GLY A 62 -14.16 10.65 0.16
CA GLY A 62 -13.82 11.41 1.36
C GLY A 62 -12.48 10.99 1.96
N PHE A 63 -12.22 9.69 2.08
CA PHE A 63 -10.93 9.21 2.57
C PHE A 63 -9.75 9.52 1.63
N HIS A 64 -9.96 9.49 0.30
CA HIS A 64 -8.92 9.94 -0.64
C HIS A 64 -8.62 11.43 -0.47
N ALA A 65 -9.66 12.26 -0.35
CA ALA A 65 -9.49 13.69 -0.12
C ALA A 65 -8.76 13.97 1.21
N ASP A 66 -9.06 13.21 2.26
CA ASP A 66 -8.34 13.31 3.55
C ASP A 66 -6.86 12.93 3.40
N ILE A 67 -6.53 11.85 2.65
CA ILE A 67 -5.14 11.46 2.39
C ILE A 67 -4.38 12.57 1.64
N GLU A 68 -4.96 13.10 0.55
CA GLU A 68 -4.36 14.18 -0.22
C GLU A 68 -4.14 15.42 0.64
N ARG A 69 -5.11 15.74 1.49
CA ARG A 69 -5.06 16.86 2.43
C ARG A 69 -3.95 16.68 3.47
N ILE A 70 -3.80 15.48 4.06
CA ILE A 70 -2.70 15.17 4.98
C ILE A 70 -1.34 15.37 4.29
N HIS A 71 -1.16 14.83 3.08
CA HIS A 71 0.08 15.02 2.32
C HIS A 71 0.39 16.50 2.07
N GLY A 72 -0.60 17.28 1.62
CA GLY A 72 -0.45 18.70 1.36
C GLY A 72 -0.06 19.49 2.62
N LEU A 73 -0.69 19.20 3.76
CA LEU A 73 -0.38 19.84 5.04
C LEU A 73 1.03 19.49 5.53
N VAL A 74 1.43 18.22 5.47
CA VAL A 74 2.78 17.80 5.89
C VAL A 74 3.85 18.46 5.03
N GLN A 75 3.67 18.47 3.71
CA GLN A 75 4.62 19.13 2.80
C GLN A 75 4.69 20.64 3.05
N SER A 76 3.54 21.29 3.26
CA SER A 76 3.49 22.72 3.56
C SER A 76 4.17 23.05 4.89
N LEU A 77 3.99 22.23 5.93
CA LEU A 77 4.64 22.44 7.22
C LEU A 77 6.16 22.35 7.10
N VAL A 78 6.68 21.37 6.34
CA VAL A 78 8.12 21.24 6.10
C VAL A 78 8.67 22.47 5.36
N ALA A 79 7.93 22.97 4.37
CA ALA A 79 8.32 24.18 3.64
C ALA A 79 8.31 25.42 4.54
N LEU A 80 7.23 25.65 5.30
CA LEU A 80 7.12 26.78 6.22
C LEU A 80 8.18 26.74 7.32
N GLN A 81 8.50 25.56 7.85
CA GLN A 81 9.55 25.39 8.85
C GLN A 81 10.91 25.79 8.28
N LYS A 82 11.24 25.32 7.07
CA LYS A 82 12.49 25.67 6.38
C LYS A 82 12.57 27.18 6.12
N ASP A 83 11.50 27.78 5.62
CA ASP A 83 11.45 29.22 5.33
C ASP A 83 11.59 30.06 6.61
N SER A 84 10.97 29.61 7.71
CA SER A 84 11.11 30.22 9.03
C SER A 84 12.55 30.17 9.54
N ASP A 85 13.24 29.03 9.39
CA ASP A 85 14.62 28.84 9.80
C ASP A 85 15.59 29.70 8.95
N ASP A 86 15.37 29.76 7.64
CA ASP A 86 16.16 30.60 6.73
C ASP A 86 15.95 32.09 7.01
N ALA A 87 14.72 32.51 7.29
CA ALA A 87 14.40 33.86 7.73
C ALA A 87 15.05 34.20 9.08
N ALA A 88 15.09 33.28 10.03
CA ALA A 88 15.77 33.48 11.31
C ALA A 88 17.28 33.70 11.12
N ARG A 89 17.93 32.90 10.26
CA ARG A 89 19.34 33.08 9.89
C ARG A 89 19.60 34.44 9.24
N ARG A 90 18.72 34.86 8.32
CA ARG A 90 18.81 36.18 7.66
C ARG A 90 18.66 37.32 8.66
N ARG A 91 17.72 37.22 9.60
CA ARG A 91 17.56 38.20 10.69
C ARG A 91 18.83 38.29 11.51
N ASP A 92 19.38 37.15 11.94
CA ASP A 92 20.59 37.13 12.77
C ASP A 92 21.80 37.73 12.03
N GLN A 93 21.91 37.50 10.71
CA GLN A 93 22.90 38.16 9.88
C GLN A 93 22.71 39.69 9.87
N ILE A 94 21.49 40.19 9.64
CA ILE A 94 21.19 41.63 9.64
C ILE A 94 21.51 42.26 11.00
N LEU A 95 21.23 41.56 12.10
CA LEU A 95 21.54 42.03 13.45
C LEU A 95 23.05 42.12 13.70
N ARG A 96 23.84 41.15 13.22
CA ARG A 96 25.33 41.22 13.29
C ARG A 96 25.90 42.35 12.44
N GLU A 97 25.35 42.57 11.25
CA GLU A 97 25.73 43.71 10.42
C GLU A 97 25.39 45.03 11.11
N ARG A 98 24.19 45.12 11.71
CA ARG A 98 23.77 46.30 12.50
C ARG A 98 24.71 46.54 13.68
N GLN A 99 25.14 45.48 14.37
CA GLN A 99 26.12 45.58 15.46
C GLN A 99 27.46 46.17 14.98
N THR A 100 27.94 45.72 13.82
CA THR A 100 29.16 46.28 13.20
C THR A 100 28.97 47.77 12.89
N ARG A 101 27.79 48.16 12.38
CA ARG A 101 27.46 49.57 12.13
C ARG A 101 27.37 50.40 13.40
N PHE A 102 26.97 49.83 14.54
CA PHE A 102 27.01 50.55 15.81
C PHE A 102 28.43 50.92 16.24
N VAL A 103 29.41 50.04 16.02
CA VAL A 103 30.82 50.38 16.30
C VAL A 103 31.27 51.58 15.47
N GLU A 104 31.00 51.55 14.16
CA GLU A 104 31.34 52.65 13.23
C GLU A 104 30.62 53.96 13.63
N LEU A 105 29.32 53.86 13.94
CA LEU A 105 28.49 54.98 14.35
C LEU A 105 28.99 55.59 15.66
N GLY A 106 29.30 54.77 16.67
CA GLY A 106 29.81 55.21 17.95
C GLY A 106 31.19 55.86 17.84
N ALA A 107 32.08 55.31 17.01
CA ALA A 107 33.38 55.90 16.73
C ALA A 107 33.26 57.27 16.04
N GLY A 108 32.43 57.37 15.01
CA GLY A 108 32.18 58.62 14.28
C GLY A 108 31.49 59.68 15.14
N ALA A 109 30.47 59.28 15.93
CA ALA A 109 29.74 60.16 16.82
C ALA A 109 30.64 60.67 17.97
N PHE A 110 31.50 59.82 18.53
CA PHE A 110 32.46 60.23 19.55
C PHE A 110 33.50 61.21 19.00
N ALA A 111 34.00 60.98 17.77
CA ALA A 111 34.93 61.89 17.12
C ALA A 111 34.31 63.28 16.86
N LEU A 112 33.02 63.33 16.53
CA LEU A 112 32.27 64.59 16.41
C LEU A 112 32.06 65.25 17.77
N PHE A 113 31.62 64.49 18.78
CA PHE A 113 31.42 64.95 20.15
C PHE A 113 32.68 65.62 20.72
N ARG A 114 33.88 65.07 20.47
CA ARG A 114 35.15 65.68 20.90
C ARG A 114 35.42 67.07 20.33
N LYS A 115 34.78 67.42 19.20
CA LYS A 115 34.93 68.71 18.52
C LYS A 115 33.78 69.68 18.83
N MET A 116 32.72 69.20 19.48
CA MET A 116 31.55 70.01 19.81
C MET A 116 31.79 70.88 21.04
N SER A 117 31.48 72.17 20.93
CA SER A 117 31.52 73.12 22.04
C SER A 117 30.37 72.93 23.04
N ASP A 118 29.21 72.43 22.59
CA ASP A 118 27.99 72.26 23.40
C ASP A 118 27.60 70.78 23.60
N GLY A 119 28.59 69.91 23.75
CA GLY A 119 28.37 68.45 23.88
C GLY A 119 27.85 68.00 25.25
N ALA A 120 27.54 68.89 26.18
CA ALA A 120 27.27 68.53 27.58
C ALA A 120 26.12 67.51 27.73
N ALA A 121 25.07 67.64 26.90
CA ALA A 121 23.92 66.73 26.89
C ALA A 121 24.28 65.28 26.48
N TYR A 122 25.30 65.10 25.63
CA TYR A 122 25.71 63.79 25.12
C TYR A 122 26.89 63.19 25.88
N ARG A 123 27.53 63.95 26.78
CA ARG A 123 28.65 63.46 27.61
C ARG A 123 28.34 62.15 28.34
N PRO A 124 27.15 61.92 28.93
CA PRO A 124 26.82 60.64 29.58
C PRO A 124 26.82 59.43 28.64
N LEU A 125 26.65 59.64 27.33
CA LEU A 125 26.69 58.57 26.33
C LEU A 125 28.12 58.13 26.00
N PHE A 126 29.08 59.03 26.19
CA PHE A 126 30.49 58.83 25.83
C PHE A 126 31.43 58.77 27.04
N GLU A 127 30.90 58.81 28.28
CA GLU A 127 31.71 58.89 29.50
C GLU A 127 32.71 57.72 29.61
N GLU A 128 32.28 56.52 29.30
CA GLU A 128 33.13 55.32 29.27
C GLU A 128 34.27 55.45 28.24
N LEU A 129 33.97 55.94 27.04
CA LEU A 129 34.96 56.18 26.00
C LEU A 129 35.97 57.27 26.39
N VAL A 130 35.53 58.32 27.10
CA VAL A 130 36.43 59.37 27.62
C VAL A 130 37.39 58.79 28.67
N LYS A 131 36.91 57.90 29.55
CA LYS A 131 37.74 57.22 30.56
C LYS A 131 38.77 56.32 29.88
N ILE A 132 38.33 55.48 28.94
CA ILE A 132 39.20 54.57 28.20
C ILE A 132 40.26 55.34 27.40
N ASP A 133 39.88 56.41 26.68
CA ASP A 133 40.85 57.24 25.94
C ASP A 133 41.93 57.83 26.86
N LYS A 134 41.54 58.34 28.03
CA LYS A 134 42.48 58.87 29.02
C LYS A 134 43.43 57.78 29.55
N GLU A 135 42.90 56.61 29.89
CA GLU A 135 43.71 55.47 30.35
C GLU A 135 44.69 55.00 29.27
N VAL A 136 44.25 54.93 28.01
CA VAL A 136 45.13 54.61 26.86
C VAL A 136 46.24 55.64 26.71
N ASP A 137 45.91 56.94 26.78
CA ASP A 137 46.91 58.02 26.71
C ASP A 137 47.94 57.94 27.84
N ASP A 138 47.49 57.66 29.08
CA ASP A 138 48.36 57.51 30.25
C ASP A 138 49.29 56.29 30.10
N ARG A 139 48.78 55.16 29.57
CA ARG A 139 49.59 53.95 29.30
C ARG A 139 50.55 54.12 28.13
N ASN A 140 50.18 54.89 27.11
CA ASN A 140 51.08 55.24 26.02
C ASN A 140 52.23 56.14 26.49
N LYS A 141 51.95 57.11 27.36
CA LYS A 141 52.99 57.92 28.02
C LYS A 141 53.91 57.06 28.89
N GLU A 142 53.36 56.12 29.68
CA GLU A 142 54.14 55.16 30.45
C GLU A 142 55.04 54.32 29.53
N LEU A 143 54.51 53.80 28.41
CA LEU A 143 55.27 53.00 27.45
C LEU A 143 56.42 53.80 26.82
N GLN A 144 56.19 55.09 26.51
CA GLN A 144 57.21 55.98 25.97
C GLN A 144 58.30 56.27 27.00
N GLN A 145 57.93 56.57 28.26
CA GLN A 145 58.89 56.73 29.36
C GLN A 145 59.74 55.48 29.57
N LEU A 146 59.12 54.28 29.58
CA LEU A 146 59.85 53.01 29.68
C LEU A 146 60.78 52.75 28.49
N GLN A 147 60.45 53.31 27.32
CA GLN A 147 61.31 53.23 26.13
C GLN A 147 62.52 54.15 26.23
N ASP A 148 62.35 55.36 26.75
CA ASP A 148 63.44 56.31 26.97
C ASP A 148 64.37 55.84 28.12
N GLU A 149 63.80 55.24 29.17
CA GLU A 149 64.57 54.64 30.28
C GLU A 149 65.38 53.40 29.87
N GLU A 150 64.91 52.62 28.89
CA GLU A 150 65.62 51.43 28.42
C GLU A 150 66.94 51.79 27.73
N GLN A 151 67.03 52.98 27.13
CA GLN A 151 68.24 53.46 26.45
C GLN A 151 69.36 53.85 27.43
N SER A 152 69.02 54.20 28.67
CA SER A 152 69.96 54.77 29.66
C SER A 152 70.41 53.81 30.78
N LYS A 153 69.84 52.60 30.90
CA LYS A 153 70.09 51.66 32.02
C LYS A 153 70.94 50.44 31.65
N GLY A 154 71.49 49.75 32.66
CA GLY A 154 72.35 48.55 32.51
C GLY A 154 71.58 47.26 32.12
N PHE A 155 72.31 46.19 31.77
CA PHE A 155 71.76 44.95 31.18
C PHE A 155 70.60 44.31 31.99
N PHE A 156 70.75 44.14 33.31
CA PHE A 156 69.71 43.52 34.15
C PHE A 156 68.45 44.40 34.31
N ASP A 157 68.61 45.73 34.30
CA ASP A 157 67.48 46.66 34.34
C ASP A 157 66.73 46.70 33.01
N LYS A 158 67.42 46.50 31.88
CA LYS A 158 66.77 46.36 30.57
C LYS A 158 65.83 45.16 30.52
N ILE A 159 66.18 44.03 31.15
CA ILE A 159 65.30 42.85 31.19
C ILE A 159 64.00 43.16 31.95
N LYS A 160 64.09 43.83 33.11
CA LYS A 160 62.91 44.25 33.89
C LYS A 160 62.04 45.25 33.13
N LEU A 161 62.67 46.22 32.46
CA LEU A 161 61.96 47.21 31.63
C LEU A 161 61.25 46.54 30.45
N LYS A 162 61.88 45.57 29.77
CA LYS A 162 61.24 44.81 28.69
C LYS A 162 60.00 44.05 29.16
N ALA A 163 60.07 43.40 30.32
CA ALA A 163 58.92 42.71 30.90
C ALA A 163 57.76 43.68 31.20
N ARG A 164 58.07 44.85 31.79
CA ARG A 164 57.06 45.90 32.06
C ARG A 164 56.46 46.47 30.78
N LYS A 165 57.26 46.70 29.72
CA LYS A 165 56.76 47.14 28.41
C LYS A 165 55.79 46.13 27.79
N VAL A 166 56.04 44.82 27.95
CA VAL A 166 55.12 43.77 27.49
C VAL A 166 53.80 43.84 28.28
N MET A 167 53.85 44.03 29.60
CA MET A 167 52.63 44.17 30.42
C MET A 167 51.81 45.40 30.00
N VAL A 168 52.45 46.56 29.86
CA VAL A 168 51.78 47.81 29.44
C VAL A 168 51.17 47.66 28.03
N ARG A 169 51.87 47.01 27.09
CA ARG A 169 51.29 46.67 25.76
C ARG A 169 50.08 45.75 25.87
N GLY A 170 50.11 44.77 26.77
CA GLY A 170 48.97 43.90 27.05
C GLY A 170 47.77 44.64 27.63
N GLU A 171 48.01 45.61 28.51
CA GLU A 171 46.98 46.51 29.06
C GLU A 171 46.38 47.41 27.97
N ILE A 172 47.21 48.01 27.10
CA ILE A 172 46.74 48.79 25.94
C ILE A 172 45.86 47.91 25.04
N SER A 173 46.29 46.69 24.70
CA SER A 173 45.49 45.75 23.89
C SER A 173 44.19 45.31 24.56
N ARG A 174 44.10 45.35 25.90
CA ARG A 174 42.85 45.12 26.64
C ARG A 174 41.94 46.34 26.55
N LEU A 175 42.51 47.54 26.73
CA LEU A 175 41.78 48.81 26.63
C LEU A 175 41.26 49.04 25.21
N ASP A 176 42.01 48.70 24.16
CA ASP A 176 41.56 48.80 22.77
C ASP A 176 40.34 47.89 22.48
N ARG A 177 40.32 46.69 23.07
CA ARG A 177 39.15 45.79 22.99
C ARG A 177 37.95 46.35 23.76
N ALA A 178 38.18 46.89 24.97
CA ALA A 178 37.14 47.57 25.73
C ALA A 178 36.60 48.80 24.99
N LYS A 179 37.47 49.54 24.29
CA LYS A 179 37.12 50.70 23.48
C LYS A 179 36.19 50.33 22.32
N ALA A 180 36.43 49.23 21.63
CA ALA A 180 35.54 48.74 20.58
C ALA A 180 34.13 48.41 21.11
N ALA A 181 34.04 47.73 22.26
CA ALA A 181 32.76 47.45 22.91
C ALA A 181 32.06 48.74 23.39
N ALA A 182 32.82 49.69 23.92
CA ALA A 182 32.29 50.99 24.32
C ALA A 182 31.81 51.82 23.12
N TYR A 183 32.45 51.70 21.95
CA TYR A 183 31.96 52.29 20.71
C TYR A 183 30.65 51.65 20.26
N GLU A 184 30.54 50.33 20.31
CA GLU A 184 29.28 49.63 20.01
C GLU A 184 28.15 50.13 20.91
N HIS A 185 28.38 50.16 22.22
CA HIS A 185 27.38 50.58 23.20
C HIS A 185 26.99 52.06 23.03
N ALA A 186 27.97 52.94 22.83
CA ALA A 186 27.71 54.35 22.53
C ALA A 186 26.94 54.51 21.22
N GLY A 187 27.31 53.77 20.17
CA GLY A 187 26.64 53.76 18.87
C GLY A 187 25.21 53.24 18.93
N ALA A 188 24.95 52.23 19.75
CA ALA A 188 23.60 51.73 19.99
C ALA A 188 22.72 52.79 20.66
N ARG A 189 23.24 53.45 21.70
CA ARG A 189 22.51 54.50 22.42
C ARG A 189 22.32 55.75 21.58
N ILE A 190 23.34 56.17 20.83
CA ILE A 190 23.29 57.40 20.01
C ILE A 190 22.26 57.26 18.88
N ALA A 191 22.09 56.05 18.32
CA ALA A 191 21.15 55.76 17.24
C ALA A 191 19.70 56.14 17.58
N ASP A 192 19.32 56.08 18.86
CA ASP A 192 17.97 56.40 19.34
C ASP A 192 17.86 57.84 19.90
N THR A 193 18.86 58.70 19.67
CA THR A 193 18.87 60.10 20.12
C THR A 193 18.74 61.08 18.96
N ASP A 194 18.58 62.37 19.27
CA ASP A 194 18.55 63.45 18.29
C ASP A 194 19.95 63.86 17.79
N PHE A 195 21.01 63.17 18.19
CA PHE A 195 22.40 63.45 17.79
C PHE A 195 22.60 63.45 16.27
N ALA A 196 21.77 62.70 15.53
CA ALA A 196 21.78 62.67 14.07
C ALA A 196 21.62 64.06 13.42
N ARG A 197 21.05 65.05 14.14
CA ARG A 197 20.93 66.45 13.67
C ARG A 197 22.28 67.15 13.50
N TYR A 198 23.29 66.71 14.24
CA TYR A 198 24.66 67.24 14.18
C TYR A 198 25.54 66.44 13.21
N ALA A 199 25.03 65.31 12.71
CA ALA A 199 25.77 64.43 11.81
C ALA A 199 25.59 64.84 10.35
N ASP A 200 26.71 64.93 9.63
CA ASP A 200 26.75 65.19 8.19
C ASP A 200 27.52 64.09 7.45
N GLY A 201 27.31 64.01 6.13
CA GLY A 201 27.98 63.08 5.23
C GLY A 201 27.88 61.62 5.70
N THR A 202 29.03 60.94 5.77
CA THR A 202 29.13 59.52 6.12
C THR A 202 28.50 59.17 7.47
N LEU A 203 28.56 60.06 8.47
CA LEU A 203 27.96 59.77 9.78
C LEU A 203 26.43 59.73 9.71
N ARG A 204 25.83 60.63 8.90
CA ARG A 204 24.39 60.66 8.67
C ARG A 204 23.90 59.43 7.89
N GLU A 205 24.69 58.97 6.92
CA GLU A 205 24.43 57.71 6.20
C GLU A 205 24.44 56.51 7.16
N LEU A 206 25.37 56.46 8.12
CA LEU A 206 25.43 55.39 9.12
C LEU A 206 24.18 55.35 10.01
N PHE A 207 23.65 56.51 10.44
CA PHE A 207 22.38 56.58 11.16
C PHE A 207 21.22 55.98 10.34
N GLY A 208 21.11 56.35 9.06
CA GLY A 208 20.12 55.77 8.15
C GLY A 208 20.28 54.25 8.01
N SER A 209 21.52 53.80 7.78
CA SER A 209 21.86 52.39 7.60
C SER A 209 21.55 51.50 8.81
N VAL A 210 21.68 52.04 10.03
CA VAL A 210 21.31 51.35 11.28
C VAL A 210 19.80 51.26 11.43
N SER A 211 19.08 52.34 11.09
CA SER A 211 17.61 52.38 11.11
C SER A 211 17.01 51.41 10.08
N ASP A 212 17.52 51.41 8.85
CA ASP A 212 17.05 50.53 7.78
C ASP A 212 17.24 49.05 8.13
N ARG A 213 18.37 48.69 8.75
CA ARG A 213 18.61 47.32 9.22
C ARG A 213 17.70 46.92 10.38
N LYS A 214 17.38 47.85 11.29
CA LYS A 214 16.39 47.59 12.34
C LYS A 214 15.03 47.29 11.71
N ALA A 215 14.56 48.15 10.82
CA ALA A 215 13.30 47.97 10.12
C ALA A 215 13.26 46.66 9.31
N ALA A 216 14.37 46.30 8.64
CA ALA A 216 14.47 45.04 7.91
C ALA A 216 14.43 43.81 8.84
N ALA A 217 15.08 43.86 10.00
CA ALA A 217 15.02 42.80 10.99
C ALA A 217 13.61 42.66 11.59
N ASP A 218 12.97 43.78 11.93
CA ASP A 218 11.60 43.82 12.46
C ASP A 218 10.60 43.27 11.44
N ALA A 219 10.74 43.62 10.15
CA ALA A 219 9.92 43.07 9.09
C ALA A 219 10.04 41.53 8.96
N ILE A 220 11.26 40.99 9.13
CA ILE A 220 11.47 39.54 9.14
C ILE A 220 10.82 38.88 10.36
N ILE A 221 10.84 39.54 11.53
CA ILE A 221 10.19 39.04 12.75
C ILE A 221 8.68 38.91 12.51
N VAL A 222 8.04 39.97 12.03
CA VAL A 222 6.59 39.98 11.74
C VAL A 222 6.21 38.88 10.73
N GLU A 223 7.00 38.72 9.68
CA GLU A 223 6.75 37.68 8.68
C GLU A 223 6.95 36.27 9.25
N ASN A 224 7.91 36.06 10.15
CA ASN A 224 8.08 34.78 10.83
C ASN A 224 6.96 34.47 11.82
N GLU A 225 6.43 35.47 12.53
CA GLU A 225 5.24 35.30 13.38
C GLU A 225 4.03 34.88 12.54
N ARG A 226 3.86 35.48 11.35
CA ARG A 226 2.82 35.07 10.38
C ARG A 226 2.97 33.60 9.98
N ARG A 227 4.18 33.17 9.60
CA ARG A 227 4.46 31.76 9.27
C ARG A 227 4.24 30.83 10.45
N GLN A 228 4.59 31.22 11.68
CA GLN A 228 4.33 30.43 12.87
C GLN A 228 2.82 30.25 13.12
N SER A 229 2.04 31.30 12.93
CA SER A 229 0.58 31.22 13.01
C SER A 229 -0.01 30.29 11.93
N GLU A 230 0.51 30.35 10.70
CA GLU A 230 0.12 29.43 9.62
C GLU A 230 0.47 27.98 9.95
N MET A 231 1.69 27.71 10.44
CA MET A 231 2.09 26.37 10.87
C MET A 231 1.17 25.84 11.98
N GLU A 232 0.81 26.67 12.95
CA GLU A 232 -0.10 26.27 14.04
C GLU A 232 -1.50 25.94 13.51
N SER A 233 -2.03 26.74 12.58
CA SER A 233 -3.29 26.43 11.91
C SER A 233 -3.25 25.09 11.17
N GLN A 234 -2.14 24.81 10.46
CA GLN A 234 -1.95 23.54 9.74
C GLN A 234 -1.82 22.34 10.70
N ARG A 235 -1.18 22.53 11.87
CA ARG A 235 -1.12 21.51 12.93
C ARG A 235 -2.49 21.20 13.51
N ILE A 236 -3.31 22.21 13.80
CA ILE A 236 -4.70 22.04 14.24
C ILE A 236 -5.49 21.23 13.21
N GLU A 237 -5.26 21.48 11.92
CA GLU A 237 -5.92 20.76 10.83
C GLU A 237 -5.48 19.29 10.76
N LEU A 238 -4.17 19.03 10.86
CA LEU A 238 -3.65 17.66 10.97
C LEU A 238 -4.18 16.93 12.20
N GLN A 239 -4.35 17.63 13.32
CA GLN A 239 -4.94 17.07 14.52
C GLN A 239 -6.40 16.66 14.31
N ARG A 240 -7.20 17.49 13.60
CA ARG A 240 -8.58 17.16 13.22
C ARG A 240 -8.65 15.93 12.32
N LEU A 241 -7.66 15.74 11.45
CA LEU A 241 -7.52 14.55 10.60
C LEU A 241 -6.89 13.36 11.33
N GLU A 242 -6.63 13.48 12.64
CA GLU A 242 -5.99 12.47 13.48
C GLU A 242 -4.57 12.08 13.03
N ALA A 243 -3.93 12.93 12.23
CA ALA A 243 -2.66 12.69 11.54
C ALA A 243 -1.47 13.42 12.18
N MET A 244 -1.69 14.20 13.23
CA MET A 244 -0.61 14.87 13.97
C MET A 244 0.40 13.85 14.50
N ASP A 245 1.68 14.02 14.17
CA ASP A 245 2.82 13.14 14.51
C ASP A 245 2.74 11.69 14.01
N ARG A 246 1.67 11.29 13.29
CA ARG A 246 1.46 9.92 12.79
C ARG A 246 0.84 9.87 11.39
N ALA A 247 1.19 10.84 10.54
CA ALA A 247 0.63 10.99 9.21
C ALA A 247 0.70 9.69 8.39
N ASP A 248 1.86 9.03 8.37
CA ASP A 248 2.06 7.78 7.62
C ASP A 248 1.17 6.64 8.11
N GLU A 249 1.00 6.50 9.44
CA GLU A 249 0.14 5.48 10.02
C GLU A 249 -1.32 5.75 9.68
N ARG A 250 -1.76 7.01 9.83
CA ARG A 250 -3.12 7.43 9.50
C ARG A 250 -3.43 7.21 8.03
N ILE A 251 -2.52 7.54 7.12
CA ILE A 251 -2.67 7.29 5.68
C ILE A 251 -2.85 5.79 5.41
N ARG A 252 -2.03 4.93 6.02
CA ARG A 252 -2.16 3.47 5.86
C ARG A 252 -3.51 2.95 6.36
N ASP A 253 -4.01 3.48 7.48
CA ASP A 253 -5.31 3.09 8.01
C ASP A 253 -6.47 3.54 7.11
N LEU A 254 -6.40 4.76 6.56
CA LEU A 254 -7.36 5.24 5.56
C LEU A 254 -7.31 4.40 4.28
N GLN A 255 -6.12 4.02 3.81
CA GLN A 255 -5.95 3.13 2.65
C GLN A 255 -6.57 1.74 2.88
N ARG A 256 -6.32 1.13 4.05
CA ARG A 256 -6.97 -0.15 4.42
C ARG A 256 -8.49 -0.02 4.47
N ARG A 257 -8.99 1.11 4.96
CA ARG A 257 -10.44 1.38 5.00
C ARG A 257 -11.00 1.52 3.58
N ILE A 258 -10.32 2.25 2.70
CA ILE A 258 -10.66 2.33 1.28
C ILE A 258 -10.71 0.94 0.66
N GLU A 259 -9.69 0.11 0.83
CA GLU A 259 -9.67 -1.26 0.30
C GLU A 259 -10.85 -2.12 0.79
N SER A 260 -11.19 -2.03 2.07
CA SER A 260 -12.36 -2.72 2.64
C SER A 260 -13.66 -2.24 1.98
N LEU A 261 -13.85 -0.92 1.90
CA LEU A 261 -15.05 -0.33 1.31
C LEU A 261 -15.14 -0.60 -0.20
N THR A 262 -14.01 -0.67 -0.92
CA THR A 262 -13.99 -1.03 -2.34
C THR A 262 -14.47 -2.47 -2.55
N LYS A 263 -14.04 -3.41 -1.70
CA LYS A 263 -14.54 -4.79 -1.73
C LYS A 263 -16.03 -4.86 -1.42
N GLU A 264 -16.49 -4.12 -0.42
CA GLU A 264 -17.93 -4.03 -0.10
C GLU A 264 -18.73 -3.45 -1.28
N LEU A 265 -18.20 -2.41 -1.92
CA LEU A 265 -18.80 -1.79 -3.11
C LEU A 265 -18.87 -2.77 -4.29
N GLU A 266 -17.84 -3.58 -4.53
CA GLU A 266 -17.85 -4.63 -5.56
C GLU A 266 -18.92 -5.68 -5.29
N VAL A 267 -19.12 -6.09 -4.02
CA VAL A 267 -20.19 -7.01 -3.63
C VAL A 267 -21.56 -6.40 -3.92
N ILE A 268 -21.77 -5.14 -3.56
CA ILE A 268 -23.03 -4.43 -3.84
C ILE A 268 -23.27 -4.35 -5.35
N HIS A 269 -22.25 -4.02 -6.15
CA HIS A 269 -22.37 -4.00 -7.60
C HIS A 269 -22.70 -5.40 -8.15
N CYS A 270 -22.07 -6.46 -7.66
CA CYS A 270 -22.40 -7.82 -8.06
C CYS A 270 -23.87 -8.17 -7.78
N TRP A 271 -24.37 -7.87 -6.57
CA TRP A 271 -25.78 -8.07 -6.21
C TRP A 271 -26.74 -7.23 -7.04
N THR A 272 -26.36 -5.99 -7.34
CA THR A 272 -27.13 -5.11 -8.23
C THR A 272 -27.24 -5.73 -9.61
N GLY A 273 -26.12 -6.20 -10.18
CA GLY A 273 -26.11 -6.86 -11.48
C GLY A 273 -26.93 -8.15 -11.49
N GLN A 274 -26.85 -8.96 -10.43
CA GLN A 274 -27.68 -10.16 -10.27
C GLN A 274 -29.17 -9.82 -10.25
N LEU A 275 -29.56 -8.78 -9.51
CA LEU A 275 -30.95 -8.32 -9.44
C LEU A 275 -31.50 -7.91 -10.81
N PHE A 276 -30.67 -7.23 -11.63
CA PHE A 276 -31.03 -6.88 -13.01
C PHE A 276 -31.29 -8.11 -13.88
N LEU A 277 -30.48 -9.17 -13.72
CA LEU A 277 -30.61 -10.42 -14.47
C LEU A 277 -31.79 -11.27 -14.02
N GLU A 278 -32.20 -11.19 -12.76
CA GLU A 278 -33.29 -12.00 -12.19
C GLU A 278 -34.67 -11.39 -12.41
N ARG A 279 -34.78 -10.05 -12.32
CA ARG A 279 -36.07 -9.33 -12.39
C ARG A 279 -36.31 -8.55 -13.68
N ASP A 280 -35.36 -8.59 -14.62
CA ASP A 280 -35.42 -7.86 -15.89
C ASP A 280 -35.72 -6.36 -15.72
N LEU A 281 -34.86 -5.68 -14.96
CA LEU A 281 -35.03 -4.28 -14.58
C LEU A 281 -34.58 -3.27 -15.65
N ARG A 282 -34.45 -3.68 -16.91
CA ARG A 282 -33.96 -2.82 -18.01
C ARG A 282 -34.80 -1.56 -18.25
N HIS A 283 -36.08 -1.62 -17.89
CA HIS A 283 -36.99 -0.50 -18.03
C HIS A 283 -36.76 0.61 -17.00
N GLU A 284 -36.12 0.30 -15.87
CA GLU A 284 -35.81 1.26 -14.80
C GLU A 284 -34.64 2.17 -15.18
N ILE A 285 -33.67 1.66 -15.95
CA ILE A 285 -32.49 2.42 -16.39
C ILE A 285 -32.35 2.31 -17.91
N LYS A 286 -32.66 3.40 -18.60
CA LYS A 286 -32.53 3.50 -20.07
C LYS A 286 -31.08 3.77 -20.47
N ASP A 287 -30.28 2.71 -20.46
CA ASP A 287 -28.88 2.72 -20.90
C ASP A 287 -28.65 1.58 -21.91
N GLU A 288 -28.32 1.94 -23.15
CA GLU A 288 -28.08 0.98 -24.24
C GLU A 288 -26.85 0.09 -23.97
N ALA A 289 -25.80 0.62 -23.35
CA ALA A 289 -24.61 -0.12 -23.01
C ALA A 289 -24.90 -1.14 -21.89
N LEU A 290 -25.69 -0.73 -20.90
CA LEU A 290 -26.19 -1.61 -19.84
C LEU A 290 -27.02 -2.76 -20.44
N SER A 291 -27.95 -2.44 -21.36
CA SER A 291 -28.79 -3.46 -22.01
C SER A 291 -27.97 -4.46 -22.82
N ALA A 292 -27.00 -3.99 -23.62
CA ALA A 292 -26.12 -4.87 -24.40
C ALA A 292 -25.31 -5.81 -23.49
N LYS A 293 -24.89 -5.34 -22.31
CA LYS A 293 -24.14 -6.15 -21.36
C LYS A 293 -25.02 -7.21 -20.68
N ILE A 294 -26.25 -6.86 -20.34
CA ILE A 294 -27.26 -7.82 -19.87
C ILE A 294 -27.49 -8.91 -20.92
N ASP A 295 -27.65 -8.56 -22.20
CA ASP A 295 -27.82 -9.52 -23.29
C ASP A 295 -26.63 -10.47 -23.44
N SER A 296 -25.40 -9.93 -23.34
CA SER A 296 -24.18 -10.73 -23.33
C SER A 296 -24.20 -11.77 -22.19
N VAL A 297 -24.54 -11.35 -20.97
CA VAL A 297 -24.58 -12.27 -19.82
C VAL A 297 -25.68 -13.33 -19.98
N LEU A 298 -26.84 -12.97 -20.52
CA LEU A 298 -27.91 -13.94 -20.80
C LEU A 298 -27.48 -14.97 -21.85
N ALA A 299 -26.80 -14.55 -22.92
CA ALA A 299 -26.22 -15.45 -23.91
C ALA A 299 -25.16 -16.40 -23.29
N GLN A 300 -24.30 -15.88 -22.41
CA GLN A 300 -23.33 -16.69 -21.67
C GLN A 300 -24.00 -17.70 -20.73
N ARG A 301 -25.08 -17.32 -20.03
CA ARG A 301 -25.87 -18.23 -19.17
C ARG A 301 -26.49 -19.37 -19.98
N GLU A 302 -27.00 -19.08 -21.18
CA GLU A 302 -27.53 -20.12 -22.07
C GLU A 302 -26.42 -21.04 -22.59
N ALA A 303 -25.24 -20.49 -22.93
CA ALA A 303 -24.08 -21.31 -23.31
C ALA A 303 -23.61 -22.23 -22.17
N ILE A 304 -23.63 -21.77 -20.91
CA ILE A 304 -23.37 -22.60 -19.73
C ILE A 304 -24.38 -23.74 -19.63
N ARG A 305 -25.68 -23.44 -19.80
CA ARG A 305 -26.74 -24.45 -19.77
C ARG A 305 -26.52 -25.53 -20.81
N GLN A 306 -26.19 -25.16 -22.05
CA GLN A 306 -25.90 -26.09 -23.14
C GLN A 306 -24.65 -26.94 -22.85
N LYS A 307 -23.58 -26.33 -22.34
CA LYS A 307 -22.36 -27.07 -21.95
C LYS A 307 -22.58 -28.04 -20.80
N ARG A 308 -23.36 -27.66 -19.77
CA ARG A 308 -23.76 -28.57 -18.67
C ARG A 308 -24.56 -29.76 -19.20
N GLN A 309 -25.53 -29.52 -20.08
CA GLN A 309 -26.28 -30.60 -20.72
C GLN A 309 -25.39 -31.52 -21.57
N ALA A 310 -24.37 -30.98 -22.26
CA ALA A 310 -23.42 -31.78 -23.00
C ALA A 310 -22.55 -32.66 -22.08
N ILE A 311 -22.08 -32.13 -20.95
CA ILE A 311 -21.36 -32.90 -19.94
C ILE A 311 -22.25 -34.03 -19.39
N ASP A 312 -23.50 -33.74 -19.04
CA ASP A 312 -24.44 -34.74 -18.51
C ASP A 312 -24.71 -35.86 -19.53
N ARG A 313 -24.85 -35.51 -20.82
CA ARG A 313 -24.96 -36.50 -21.91
C ARG A 313 -23.71 -37.37 -22.02
N LEU A 314 -22.51 -36.78 -22.02
CA LEU A 314 -21.26 -37.54 -22.11
C LEU A 314 -21.05 -38.46 -20.91
N LYS A 315 -21.46 -38.04 -19.71
CA LYS A 315 -21.46 -38.87 -18.50
C LYS A 315 -22.44 -40.05 -18.63
N ALA A 316 -23.67 -39.79 -19.04
CA ALA A 316 -24.68 -40.83 -19.26
C ALA A 316 -24.27 -41.85 -20.34
N GLU A 317 -23.66 -41.41 -21.43
CA GLU A 317 -23.10 -42.29 -22.47
C GLU A 317 -21.99 -43.18 -21.93
N GLY A 318 -21.12 -42.64 -21.06
CA GLY A 318 -20.09 -43.42 -20.36
C GLY A 318 -20.66 -44.51 -19.46
N GLU A 319 -21.67 -44.17 -18.66
CA GLU A 319 -22.35 -45.14 -17.78
C GLU A 319 -23.06 -46.23 -18.60
N LEU A 320 -23.72 -45.86 -19.69
CA LEU A 320 -24.44 -46.80 -20.55
C LEU A 320 -23.50 -47.79 -21.23
N GLU A 321 -22.34 -47.34 -21.71
CA GLU A 321 -21.30 -48.23 -22.24
C GLU A 321 -20.75 -49.19 -21.18
N GLU A 322 -20.56 -48.73 -19.95
CA GLU A 322 -20.11 -49.60 -18.86
C GLU A 322 -21.16 -50.67 -18.51
N ILE A 323 -22.44 -50.28 -18.49
CA ILE A 323 -23.57 -51.21 -18.31
C ILE A 323 -23.59 -52.23 -19.45
N GLN A 324 -23.48 -51.80 -20.71
CA GLN A 324 -23.46 -52.69 -21.86
C GLN A 324 -22.25 -53.64 -21.84
N ARG A 325 -21.08 -53.18 -21.40
CA ARG A 325 -19.90 -54.04 -21.24
C ARG A 325 -20.15 -55.11 -20.19
N LYS A 326 -20.64 -54.72 -19.01
CA LYS A 326 -21.02 -55.66 -17.94
C LYS A 326 -22.12 -56.62 -18.39
N GLU A 327 -23.07 -56.17 -19.20
CA GLU A 327 -24.12 -57.02 -19.77
C GLU A 327 -23.53 -58.06 -20.74
N LYS A 328 -22.65 -57.66 -21.65
CA LYS A 328 -21.95 -58.58 -22.57
C LYS A 328 -21.13 -59.61 -21.79
N GLU A 329 -20.38 -59.19 -20.78
CA GLU A 329 -19.62 -60.07 -19.88
C GLU A 329 -20.55 -61.07 -19.17
N ARG A 330 -21.68 -60.60 -18.61
CA ARG A 330 -22.68 -61.46 -17.96
C ARG A 330 -23.35 -62.42 -18.94
N ARG A 331 -23.69 -61.99 -20.15
CA ARG A 331 -24.26 -62.85 -21.20
C ARG A 331 -23.26 -63.92 -21.64
N ALA A 332 -22.00 -63.58 -21.80
CA ALA A 332 -20.94 -64.54 -22.12
C ALA A 332 -20.78 -65.59 -21.00
N ARG A 333 -20.74 -65.14 -19.74
CA ARG A 333 -20.71 -66.03 -18.58
C ARG A 333 -21.95 -66.91 -18.46
N ARG A 334 -23.13 -66.38 -18.76
CA ARG A 334 -24.38 -67.15 -18.82
C ARG A 334 -24.30 -68.25 -19.87
N LYS A 335 -23.81 -67.96 -21.09
CA LYS A 335 -23.62 -68.97 -22.14
C LYS A 335 -22.64 -70.07 -21.73
N GLN A 336 -21.55 -69.71 -21.06
CA GLN A 336 -20.60 -70.68 -20.51
C GLN A 336 -21.28 -71.61 -19.50
N LEU A 337 -22.03 -71.05 -18.55
CA LEU A 337 -22.78 -71.83 -17.56
C LEU A 337 -23.88 -72.71 -18.19
N GLU A 338 -24.60 -72.22 -19.21
CA GLU A 338 -25.59 -73.00 -19.94
C GLU A 338 -24.96 -74.20 -20.67
N GLU A 339 -23.76 -74.02 -21.25
CA GLU A 339 -23.04 -75.13 -21.89
C GLU A 339 -22.51 -76.12 -20.86
N GLU A 340 -21.99 -75.66 -19.73
CA GLU A 340 -21.62 -76.51 -18.59
C GLU A 340 -22.81 -77.33 -18.09
N MET A 341 -24.00 -76.72 -17.97
CA MET A 341 -25.22 -77.45 -17.61
C MET A 341 -25.61 -78.49 -18.64
N ARG A 342 -25.51 -78.21 -19.95
CA ARG A 342 -25.76 -79.22 -20.99
C ARG A 342 -24.80 -80.40 -20.92
N VAL A 343 -23.54 -80.15 -20.60
CA VAL A 343 -22.56 -81.22 -20.38
C VAL A 343 -22.96 -82.04 -19.16
N LYS A 344 -23.39 -81.39 -18.07
CA LYS A 344 -23.86 -82.06 -16.85
C LYS A 344 -25.15 -82.86 -17.09
N GLU A 345 -26.12 -82.35 -17.84
CA GLU A 345 -27.34 -83.07 -18.22
C GLU A 345 -27.02 -84.33 -19.02
N ARG A 346 -26.07 -84.26 -19.96
CA ARG A 346 -25.56 -85.44 -20.69
C ARG A 346 -24.92 -86.47 -19.74
N GLN A 347 -24.15 -86.01 -18.76
CA GLN A 347 -23.57 -86.88 -17.72
C GLN A 347 -24.66 -87.56 -16.89
N ILE A 348 -25.70 -86.82 -16.47
CA ILE A 348 -26.85 -87.38 -15.73
C ILE A 348 -27.55 -88.45 -16.57
N GLY A 349 -27.84 -88.18 -17.85
CA GLY A 349 -28.46 -89.17 -18.73
C GLY A 349 -27.62 -90.45 -18.91
N THR A 350 -26.29 -90.33 -18.86
CA THR A 350 -25.39 -91.50 -18.88
C THR A 350 -25.51 -92.31 -17.58
N ILE A 351 -25.52 -91.65 -16.43
CA ILE A 351 -25.73 -92.28 -15.13
C ILE A 351 -27.10 -92.95 -15.05
N ASP A 352 -28.15 -92.34 -15.60
CA ASP A 352 -29.50 -92.94 -15.64
C ASP A 352 -29.54 -94.22 -16.50
N ILE A 353 -28.78 -94.26 -17.60
CA ILE A 353 -28.61 -95.47 -18.40
C ILE A 353 -27.89 -96.54 -17.56
N GLU A 354 -26.81 -96.19 -16.86
CA GLU A 354 -26.07 -97.12 -15.98
C GLU A 354 -26.94 -97.64 -14.83
N ILE A 355 -27.74 -96.78 -14.19
CA ILE A 355 -28.71 -97.16 -13.15
C ILE A 355 -29.75 -98.12 -13.73
N ASN A 356 -30.32 -97.84 -14.90
CA ASN A 356 -31.31 -98.71 -15.52
C ASN A 356 -30.72 -100.07 -15.92
N VAL A 357 -29.50 -100.10 -16.44
CA VAL A 357 -28.76 -101.35 -16.71
C VAL A 357 -28.50 -102.11 -15.41
N GLY A 358 -28.06 -101.41 -14.35
CA GLY A 358 -27.87 -101.97 -13.02
C GLY A 358 -29.16 -102.53 -12.41
N LEU A 359 -30.29 -101.83 -12.56
CA LEU A 359 -31.61 -102.27 -12.11
C LEU A 359 -32.09 -103.51 -12.87
N ARG A 360 -31.95 -103.54 -14.20
CA ARG A 360 -32.25 -104.74 -15.01
C ARG A 360 -31.39 -105.92 -14.59
N ARG A 361 -30.09 -105.70 -14.37
CA ARG A 361 -29.18 -106.75 -13.91
C ARG A 361 -29.54 -107.24 -12.50
N ALA A 362 -29.97 -106.33 -11.61
CA ALA A 362 -30.46 -106.68 -10.29
C ALA A 362 -31.77 -107.49 -10.35
N GLU A 363 -32.69 -107.18 -11.28
CA GLU A 363 -33.89 -107.98 -11.54
C GLU A 363 -33.56 -109.36 -12.08
N GLU A 364 -32.62 -109.48 -13.03
CA GLU A 364 -32.12 -110.76 -13.52
C GLU A 364 -31.54 -111.60 -12.38
N LEU A 365 -30.68 -111.01 -11.54
CA LEU A 365 -30.09 -111.69 -10.38
C LEU A 365 -31.15 -112.07 -9.34
N LYS A 366 -32.16 -111.23 -9.08
CA LYS A 366 -33.30 -111.58 -8.21
C LYS A 366 -34.09 -112.78 -8.76
N ARG A 367 -34.28 -112.88 -10.07
CA ARG A 367 -34.94 -114.03 -10.70
C ARG A 367 -34.12 -115.32 -10.64
N VAL A 368 -32.80 -115.21 -10.82
CA VAL A 368 -31.87 -116.35 -10.60
C VAL A 368 -31.92 -116.82 -9.14
N ILE A 369 -31.95 -115.90 -8.18
CA ILE A 369 -32.11 -116.21 -6.74
C ILE A 369 -33.46 -116.90 -6.48
N ASN A 370 -34.52 -116.55 -7.22
CA ASN A 370 -35.86 -117.14 -7.10
C ASN A 370 -36.07 -118.43 -7.91
N GLY A 371 -35.05 -118.95 -8.62
CA GLY A 371 -35.10 -120.24 -9.32
C GLY A 371 -35.75 -120.23 -10.72
N GLU A 372 -35.88 -119.07 -11.37
CA GLU A 372 -36.44 -118.91 -12.72
C GLU A 372 -35.33 -118.89 -13.80
N ALA A 373 -35.59 -119.45 -14.99
CA ALA A 373 -34.64 -119.46 -16.11
C ALA A 373 -34.49 -118.08 -16.78
N ALA A 374 -33.27 -117.71 -17.16
CA ALA A 374 -32.92 -116.43 -17.75
C ALA A 374 -33.49 -116.22 -19.17
N TYR A 375 -33.91 -114.99 -19.47
CA TYR A 375 -34.55 -114.58 -20.73
C TYR A 375 -33.51 -114.49 -21.86
N VAL A 376 -33.70 -115.24 -22.96
CA VAL A 376 -32.73 -115.32 -24.09
C VAL A 376 -33.02 -114.32 -25.22
N ASP A 377 -34.15 -113.60 -25.22
CA ASP A 377 -34.48 -112.65 -26.30
C ASP A 377 -34.86 -111.26 -25.77
N ALA A 378 -33.87 -110.47 -25.38
CA ALA A 378 -34.02 -109.02 -25.22
C ALA A 378 -33.37 -108.29 -26.41
N PRO A 379 -34.02 -107.29 -27.02
CA PRO A 379 -33.44 -106.51 -28.10
C PRO A 379 -32.14 -105.83 -27.65
N PRO A 380 -31.14 -105.71 -28.54
CA PRO A 380 -29.84 -105.14 -28.19
C PRO A 380 -29.99 -103.74 -27.62
N LEU A 381 -29.18 -103.44 -26.60
CA LEU A 381 -29.09 -102.11 -26.03
C LEU A 381 -28.81 -101.09 -27.14
N PRO A 382 -29.44 -99.90 -27.11
CA PRO A 382 -29.03 -98.81 -28.00
C PRO A 382 -27.54 -98.52 -27.77
N PRO A 383 -26.77 -98.25 -28.84
CA PRO A 383 -25.36 -97.94 -28.70
C PRO A 383 -25.20 -96.74 -27.77
N LEU A 384 -24.25 -96.87 -26.83
CA LEU A 384 -23.81 -95.74 -26.01
C LEU A 384 -23.42 -94.59 -26.97
N PRO A 385 -23.85 -93.34 -26.70
CA PRO A 385 -23.42 -92.20 -27.50
C PRO A 385 -21.89 -92.16 -27.52
N GLU A 386 -21.31 -92.07 -28.71
CA GLU A 386 -19.86 -91.91 -28.87
C GLU A 386 -19.41 -90.67 -28.08
N LEU A 387 -18.64 -90.89 -27.03
CA LEU A 387 -17.88 -89.85 -26.35
C LEU A 387 -16.72 -89.44 -27.26
N TYR A 388 -17.01 -88.68 -28.32
CA TYR A 388 -15.99 -87.84 -28.93
C TYR A 388 -15.88 -86.56 -28.10
N PRO A 389 -14.75 -86.30 -27.42
CA PRO A 389 -14.47 -84.94 -26.97
C PRO A 389 -14.35 -84.06 -28.23
N PRO A 390 -14.91 -82.83 -28.25
CA PRO A 390 -14.48 -81.88 -29.26
C PRO A 390 -12.99 -81.64 -29.02
N THR A 391 -12.16 -82.08 -29.98
CA THR A 391 -10.77 -81.67 -30.14
C THR A 391 -10.69 -80.16 -29.99
N GLU A 392 -9.83 -79.70 -29.08
CA GLU A 392 -9.48 -78.29 -28.95
C GLU A 392 -9.12 -77.70 -30.32
N PRO A 393 -9.70 -76.55 -30.72
CA PRO A 393 -9.19 -75.84 -31.88
C PRO A 393 -7.77 -75.35 -31.55
N PRO A 394 -6.79 -75.50 -32.47
CA PRO A 394 -5.44 -75.03 -32.23
C PRO A 394 -5.43 -73.50 -32.05
N PRO A 395 -4.50 -72.97 -31.25
CA PRO A 395 -4.40 -71.53 -31.01
C PRO A 395 -4.17 -70.78 -32.33
N PRO A 396 -4.75 -69.57 -32.49
CA PRO A 396 -4.45 -68.73 -33.64
C PRO A 396 -2.96 -68.41 -33.64
N LYS A 397 -2.30 -68.69 -34.77
CA LYS A 397 -0.93 -68.24 -35.04
C LYS A 397 -0.95 -66.70 -35.10
N SER A 398 -0.39 -66.08 -34.08
CA SER A 398 0.24 -64.76 -34.15
C SER A 398 1.71 -64.94 -34.50
#